data_AF-A0A2B6KI54-F1
#
_entry.id   AF-A0A2B6KI54-F1
#
_cell.length_a   1.000
_cell.length_b   1.000
_cell.length_c   1.000
_cell.angle_alpha   90.00
_cell.angle_beta   90.00
_cell.angle_gamma   90.00
#
_symmetry.space_group_name_H-M   'P 1'
#
loop_
_entity.id
_entity.type
_entity.pdbx_description
1 polymer ?
#
loop_
_entity_poly.entity_id
_entity_poly.type
_entity_poly.pdbx_seq_one_letter_code
_entity_poly.pdbx_strand_id
1 'polypeptide(L)' 'MLNRKNDQIVIHIIKGSTIKKILILDLITGTGIYYIIKFISSSILIALIGSIVGTEGIKKIPKFQNNTN' A
#
# COMPACT_ATOMS: atom_id res chain seq x y z
N MET A 1 28.92 -35.53 -7.48
CA MET A 1 28.05 -35.07 -6.37
C MET A 1 27.06 -34.06 -6.96
N LEU A 2 25.84 -34.50 -7.30
CA LEU A 2 24.83 -33.67 -7.98
C LEU A 2 24.16 -32.74 -6.96
N ASN A 3 24.50 -31.46 -7.01
CA ASN A 3 23.90 -30.39 -6.21
C ASN A 3 22.48 -30.10 -6.73
N ARG A 4 21.48 -30.84 -6.26
CA ARG A 4 20.08 -30.56 -6.54
C ARG A 4 19.69 -29.32 -5.73
N LYS A 5 19.54 -28.17 -6.40
CA LYS A 5 18.87 -27.00 -5.83
C LYS A 5 17.44 -27.41 -5.53
N ASN A 6 17.13 -27.59 -4.26
CA ASN A 6 15.77 -27.80 -3.80
C ASN A 6 15.05 -26.47 -3.90
N ASP A 7 14.34 -26.24 -5.00
CA ASP A 7 13.45 -25.08 -5.16
C ASP A 7 12.26 -25.27 -4.21
N GLN A 8 12.43 -24.87 -2.95
CA GLN A 8 11.38 -24.90 -1.94
C GLN A 8 10.33 -23.84 -2.30
N ILE A 9 9.17 -24.30 -2.77
CA ILE A 9 8.01 -23.43 -2.98
C ILE A 9 7.35 -23.21 -1.61
N VAL A 10 7.49 -22.01 -1.07
CA VAL A 10 6.83 -21.61 0.18
C VAL A 10 5.48 -20.99 -0.14
N ILE A 11 4.40 -21.68 0.22
CA ILE A 11 3.03 -21.19 0.04
C ILE A 11 2.56 -20.57 1.35
N HIS A 12 2.44 -19.24 1.37
CA HIS A 12 1.87 -18.53 2.52
C HIS A 12 0.36 -18.39 2.34
N ILE A 13 -0.41 -19.04 3.21
CA ILE A 13 -1.86 -18.89 3.26
C ILE A 13 -2.20 -17.70 4.15
N ILE A 14 -2.61 -16.60 3.53
CA ILE A 14 -3.03 -15.38 4.24
C ILE A 14 -4.54 -15.36 4.33
N LYS A 15 -5.08 -15.04 5.52
CA LYS A 15 -6.52 -14.89 5.72
C LYS A 15 -7.03 -13.73 4.85
N GLY A 16 -8.06 -13.97 4.03
CA GLY A 16 -8.60 -12.95 3.13
C GLY A 16 -9.10 -11.69 3.85
N SER A 17 -9.54 -11.81 5.10
CA SER A 17 -9.90 -10.67 5.97
C SER A 17 -8.74 -9.70 6.19
N THR A 18 -7.51 -10.19 6.21
CA THR A 18 -6.29 -9.38 6.37
C THR A 18 -6.02 -8.57 5.10
N ILE A 19 -6.11 -9.18 3.92
CA ILE A 19 -6.04 -8.48 2.62
C ILE A 19 -7.12 -7.40 2.54
N LYS A 20 -8.36 -7.73 2.92
CA LYS A 20 -9.49 -6.80 2.88
C LYS A 20 -9.22 -5.55 3.73
N LYS A 21 -8.68 -5.72 4.94
CA LYS A 21 -8.38 -4.60 5.84
C LYS A 21 -7.31 -3.66 5.25
N ILE A 22 -6.26 -4.21 4.65
CA ILE A 22 -5.19 -3.42 4.02
C ILE A 22 -5.73 -2.65 2.81
N LEU A 23 -6.52 -3.29 1.96
CA LEU A 23 -7.15 -2.63 0.80
C LEU A 23 -8.10 -1.51 1.20
N ILE A 24 -8.92 -1.73 2.24
CA ILE A 24 -9.83 -0.69 2.75
C ILE A 24 -9.03 0.49 3.31
N LEU A 25 -7.94 0.23 4.03
CA LEU A 25 -7.10 1.30 4.57
C LEU A 25 -6.46 2.14 3.45
N ASP A 26 -5.95 1.49 2.40
CA ASP A 26 -5.35 2.19 1.24
C ASP A 26 -6.41 3.02 0.49
N LEU A 27 -7.61 2.47 0.32
CA LEU A 27 -8.72 3.16 -0.33
C LEU A 27 -9.19 4.39 0.46
N ILE A 28 -9.36 4.25 1.78
CA ILE A 28 -9.74 5.37 2.65
C ILE A 28 -8.66 6.45 2.63
N THR A 29 -7.39 6.05 2.72
CA THR A 29 -6.25 6.98 2.75
C THR A 29 -6.11 7.73 1.42
N GLY A 30 -6.14 7.02 0.29
CA GLY A 30 -6.04 7.63 -1.04
C GLY A 30 -7.21 8.56 -1.35
N THR A 31 -8.43 8.17 -0.95
CA THR A 31 -9.63 9.00 -1.11
C THR A 31 -9.59 10.24 -0.21
N GLY A 32 -9.14 10.09 1.04
CA GLY A 32 -8.95 11.20 1.97
C GLY A 32 -7.98 12.25 1.42
N ILE A 33 -6.81 11.81 0.96
CA ILE A 33 -5.79 12.68 0.34
C ILE A 33 -6.36 13.36 -0.90
N TYR A 34 -7.05 12.62 -1.77
CA TYR A 34 -7.68 13.16 -2.97
C TYR A 34 -8.63 14.32 -2.64
N TYR A 35 -9.54 14.14 -1.68
CA TYR A 35 -10.50 15.18 -1.32
C TYR A 35 -9.84 16.41 -0.68
N ILE A 36 -8.84 16.22 0.17
CA ILE A 36 -8.09 17.33 0.77
C ILE A 36 -7.41 18.16 -0.32
N ILE A 37 -6.73 17.51 -1.26
CA ILE A 37 -6.02 18.20 -2.34
C ILE A 37 -6.99 18.81 -3.34
N LYS A 38 -8.11 18.12 -3.65
CA LYS A 38 -9.17 18.66 -4.50
C LYS A 38 -9.81 19.90 -3.87
N PHE A 39 -10.00 19.91 -2.55
CA PHE A 39 -10.56 21.05 -1.83
C PHE A 39 -9.64 22.28 -1.93
N ILE A 40 -8.32 22.08 -1.79
CA ILE A 40 -7.34 23.17 -1.83
C ILE A 40 -7.07 23.65 -3.26
N SER A 41 -6.88 22.72 -4.19
CA SER A 41 -6.46 23.03 -5.56
C SER A 41 -7.60 23.26 -6.54
N SER A 42 -8.84 22.88 -6.18
CA SER A 42 -10.01 22.83 -7.07
C SER A 42 -9.78 22.10 -8.40
N SER A 43 -8.73 21.28 -8.50
CA SER A 43 -8.31 20.62 -9.72
C SER A 43 -8.31 19.11 -9.56
N ILE A 44 -8.99 18.43 -10.48
CA ILE A 44 -9.07 16.97 -10.52
C ILE A 44 -7.69 16.34 -10.75
N LEU A 45 -6.87 16.98 -11.60
CA LEU A 45 -5.60 16.43 -12.06
C LEU A 45 -4.56 16.47 -10.93
N ILE A 46 -4.50 17.59 -10.22
CA ILE A 46 -3.61 17.78 -9.06
C ILE A 46 -4.03 16.87 -7.91
N ALA A 47 -5.34 16.71 -7.67
CA ALA A 47 -5.85 15.78 -6.68
C ALA A 47 -5.49 14.32 -6.98
N LEU A 48 -5.53 13.89 -8.25
CA LEU A 48 -5.12 12.55 -8.65
C LEU A 48 -3.62 12.31 -8.42
N ILE A 49 -2.77 13.20 -8.93
CA ILE A 49 -1.31 13.09 -8.75
C ILE A 49 -0.96 13.11 -7.26
N GLY A 50 -1.57 14.01 -6.50
CA GLY A 50 -1.34 14.13 -5.07
C GLY A 50 -1.83 12.92 -4.26
N SER A 51 -2.91 12.26 -4.67
CA SER A 51 -3.38 11.00 -4.06
C SER A 51 -2.39 9.86 -4.30
N ILE A 52 -1.86 9.73 -5.52
CA ILE A 52 -0.85 8.72 -5.88
C ILE A 52 0.44 8.95 -5.10
N VAL A 53 0.99 10.16 -5.18
CA VAL A 53 2.24 10.52 -4.48
C VAL A 53 2.07 10.44 -2.96
N GLY A 54 0.92 10.86 -2.43
CA GLY A 54 0.63 10.82 -1.00
C GLY A 54 0.52 9.40 -0.45
N THR A 55 -0.15 8.49 -1.16
CA THR A 55 -0.27 7.08 -0.74
C THR A 55 1.07 6.35 -0.81
N GLU A 56 1.86 6.57 -1.87
CA GLU A 56 3.22 6.02 -1.98
C GLU A 56 4.16 6.61 -0.91
N GLY A 57 4.03 7.91 -0.62
CA GLY A 57 4.78 8.60 0.42
C GLY A 57 4.53 7.99 1.80
N ILE A 58 3.27 7.71 2.15
CA ILE A 58 2.90 7.10 3.44
C ILE A 58 3.47 5.69 3.58
N LYS A 59 3.47 4.89 2.50
CA LYS A 59 4.04 3.54 2.48
C LYS A 59 5.56 3.52 2.67
N LYS A 60 6.26 4.60 2.26
CA LYS A 60 7.72 4.77 2.45
C LYS A 60 8.12 5.22 3.86
N ILE A 61 7.18 5.56 4.73
CA ILE A 61 7.51 6.01 6.10
C ILE A 61 7.97 4.78 6.92
N PRO A 62 9.20 4.79 7.48
CA PRO A 62 9.79 3.62 8.16
C PRO A 62 8.98 3.13 9.37
N LYS A 63 8.14 4.00 9.95
CA LYS A 63 7.23 3.66 11.05
C LYS A 63 6.15 2.64 10.67
N PHE A 64 5.77 2.54 9.39
CA PHE A 64 4.82 1.53 8.90
C PHE A 64 5.50 0.19 8.58
N GLN A 65 6.83 0.19 8.48
CA GLN A 65 7.66 -0.97 8.13
C GLN A 65 8.11 -1.78 9.35
N ASN A 66 7.96 -1.24 10.57
CA ASN A 66 8.45 -1.83 11.82
C ASN A 66 7.48 -2.82 12.50
N ASN A 67 6.73 -3.64 11.74
CA ASN A 67 5.85 -4.65 12.34
C ASN A 67 6.08 -6.07 11.78
N THR A 68 7.34 -6.38 11.51
CA THR A 68 7.83 -7.75 11.26
C THR A 68 9.05 -8.00 12.14
N ASN A 69 8.82 -8.36 13.41
CA ASN A 69 9.68 -9.23 14.19
C ASN A 69 8.82 -10.37 14.71
#